data_AF-A0A653DGJ9-F1
#
_entry.id   AF-A0A653DGJ9-F1
#
_cell.length_a   1.000
_cell.length_b   1.000
_cell.length_c   1.000
_cell.angle_alpha   90.00
_cell.angle_beta   90.00
_cell.angle_gamma   90.00
#
_symmetry.space_group_name_H-M   'P 1'
#
loop_
_entity.id
_entity.type
_entity.pdbx_description
1 polymer ?
#
loop_
_entity_poly.entity_id
_entity_poly.type
_entity_poly.pdbx_seq_one_letter_code
_entity_poly.pdbx_strand_id
1 'polypeptide(L)'
;MADQYFQRTDSRKVQVTYGSPTAQFKPLDDLEVLIKTFSDHSMPADAKLMYEVLSRKALSLSSTTDYFGREILRYRGFTLPEGTLKTIMGDIITFGRIISESSGKLNAQSVTLEGTADTNLCNTTNLNLSKVKKYSLFPGQIVAIKGNNITANDLVVEEIYSSVPLSLPEQTPVVDGPLEIVVCAGPYTFPENLSYEPLHDLLKYIEEYRPHVCIMLGPFLDVAHTSVKNGDVLQSYPSFFEGLVETISNTIQTTNTKVVIAPSHKDVHHRPVFPTPPYKCKEDQKNIVFVSDPSIIDINGLVIGITTVDILLHLSNYELHCDKISQTTPDRLGRLASHLLNQHSFYPLYPPVKDLGIDHELFEQYGMIDTKPHMLITPSNLRHFIKDIDDCLVINPERLVKGYVGGTYARVEVAAGTSKSVCNRTSCQILRV
;
A
#
# COMPACT_ATOMS: atom_id res chain seq x y z
N MET A 1 5.80 20.48 25.06
CA MET A 1 5.63 19.23 24.30
C MET A 1 6.96 18.61 23.91
N ALA A 2 7.89 19.39 23.32
CA ALA A 2 9.28 18.94 23.11
C ALA A 2 9.90 18.31 24.36
N ASP A 3 9.75 18.96 25.53
CA ASP A 3 10.28 18.44 26.80
C ASP A 3 9.70 17.08 27.19
N GLN A 4 8.40 16.83 26.95
CA GLN A 4 7.77 15.54 27.24
C GLN A 4 8.23 14.46 26.25
N TYR A 5 8.46 14.83 24.99
CA TYR A 5 8.98 13.90 23.98
C TYR A 5 10.38 13.43 24.33
N PHE A 6 11.29 14.33 24.75
CA PHE A 6 12.66 13.95 25.14
C PHE A 6 12.75 13.25 26.51
N GLN A 7 11.72 13.36 27.36
CA GLN A 7 11.63 12.63 28.62
C GLN A 7 11.08 11.21 28.46
N ARG A 8 10.72 10.78 27.25
CA ARG A 8 10.19 9.44 27.00
C ARG A 8 11.22 8.36 27.30
N THR A 9 10.77 7.27 27.92
CA THR A 9 11.63 6.12 28.28
C THR A 9 11.51 4.96 27.32
N ASP A 10 10.64 5.09 26.32
CA ASP A 10 10.32 4.05 25.34
C ASP A 10 11.03 4.22 24.00
N SER A 11 11.91 5.21 23.83
CA SER A 11 12.69 5.38 22.59
C SER A 11 13.45 4.10 22.24
N ARG A 12 13.39 3.70 20.96
CA ARG A 12 13.96 2.46 20.42
C ARG A 12 13.44 1.17 21.06
N LYS A 13 12.36 1.22 21.83
CA LYS A 13 11.73 0.00 22.37
C LYS A 13 11.07 -0.80 21.25
N VAL A 14 11.50 -2.04 21.05
CA VAL A 14 10.91 -2.97 20.09
C VAL A 14 9.45 -3.26 20.48
N GLN A 15 8.55 -3.09 19.52
CA GLN A 15 7.11 -3.32 19.67
C GLN A 15 6.67 -4.64 19.04
N VAL A 16 7.21 -4.96 17.87
CA VAL A 16 6.93 -6.19 17.12
C VAL A 16 8.23 -6.71 16.50
N THR A 17 8.35 -8.02 16.41
CA THR A 17 9.48 -8.73 15.79
C THR A 17 8.95 -9.82 14.86
N TYR A 18 9.67 -10.02 13.76
CA TYR A 18 9.50 -11.12 12.82
C TYR A 18 10.87 -11.67 12.45
N GLY A 19 10.95 -12.97 12.17
CA GLY A 19 12.20 -13.63 11.78
C GLY A 19 13.13 -13.92 12.96
N SER A 20 14.44 -13.98 12.68
CA SER A 20 15.43 -14.43 13.66
C SER A 20 15.72 -13.36 14.72
N PRO A 21 15.86 -13.74 16.01
CA PRO A 21 16.32 -12.81 17.05
C PRO A 21 17.82 -12.48 16.96
N THR A 22 18.58 -13.18 16.10
CA THR A 22 20.04 -13.02 15.97
C THR A 22 20.47 -11.90 15.02
N ALA A 23 19.51 -11.23 14.37
CA ALA A 23 19.79 -10.11 13.46
C ALA A 23 20.49 -8.97 14.20
N GLN A 24 21.50 -8.39 13.55
CA GLN A 24 22.32 -7.32 14.11
C GLN A 24 21.78 -5.94 13.76
N PHE A 25 21.03 -5.81 12.66
CA PHE A 25 20.46 -4.55 12.18
C PHE A 25 21.52 -3.45 12.02
N LYS A 26 22.68 -3.85 11.51
CA LYS A 26 23.85 -3.02 11.29
C LYS A 26 24.70 -3.66 10.21
N PRO A 27 25.05 -2.93 9.14
CA PRO A 27 25.91 -3.48 8.10
C PRO A 27 27.22 -4.00 8.65
N LEU A 28 27.58 -5.22 8.21
CA LEU A 28 28.87 -5.85 8.49
C LEU A 28 29.88 -5.62 7.37
N ASP A 29 29.39 -5.43 6.15
CA ASP A 29 30.19 -5.34 4.92
C ASP A 29 29.81 -4.07 4.14
N ASP A 30 30.75 -3.57 3.33
CA ASP A 30 30.49 -2.50 2.36
C ASP A 30 29.76 -3.07 1.14
N LEU A 31 28.45 -3.29 1.25
CA LEU A 31 27.62 -3.74 0.13
C LEU A 31 27.31 -2.57 -0.81
N GLU A 32 27.61 -2.72 -2.10
CA GLU A 32 27.17 -1.76 -3.11
C GLU A 32 25.65 -1.88 -3.32
N VAL A 33 24.94 -0.77 -3.13
CA VAL A 33 23.47 -0.72 -3.24
C VAL A 33 23.07 -0.04 -4.54
N LEU A 34 22.41 -0.80 -5.41
CA LEU A 34 21.74 -0.27 -6.61
C LEU A 34 20.24 -0.19 -6.38
N ILE A 35 19.68 1.00 -6.53
CA ILE A 35 18.24 1.25 -6.44
C ILE A 35 17.72 1.63 -7.82
N LYS A 36 16.71 0.92 -8.30
CA LYS A 36 16.00 1.24 -9.55
C LYS A 36 14.50 1.05 -9.38
N THR A 37 13.70 1.63 -10.27
CA THR A 37 12.29 1.27 -10.40
C THR A 37 12.21 -0.13 -11.00
N PHE A 38 11.35 -1.00 -10.44
CA PHE A 38 11.29 -2.40 -10.87
C PHE A 38 10.69 -2.55 -12.27
N SER A 39 9.73 -1.71 -12.62
CA SER A 39 9.17 -1.62 -13.97
C SER A 39 9.65 -0.35 -14.68
N ASP A 40 9.67 -0.39 -16.03
CA ASP A 40 9.82 0.79 -16.88
C ASP A 40 8.59 1.72 -16.82
N HIS A 41 7.60 1.36 -16.00
CA HIS A 41 6.31 2.03 -15.85
C HIS A 41 6.26 2.80 -14.54
N SER A 42 7.29 3.61 -14.27
CA SER A 42 7.24 4.59 -13.17
C SER A 42 6.51 5.85 -13.63
N MET A 43 5.66 6.41 -12.78
CA MET A 43 4.96 7.65 -13.10
C MET A 43 5.96 8.81 -13.31
N PRO A 44 5.92 9.50 -14.46
CA PRO A 44 6.86 10.57 -14.73
C PRO A 44 6.54 11.81 -13.89
N ALA A 45 7.57 12.56 -13.49
CA ALA A 45 7.43 13.68 -12.58
C ALA A 45 6.66 14.89 -13.19
N ASP A 46 6.56 14.95 -14.52
CA ASP A 46 5.79 15.91 -15.30
C ASP A 46 4.43 15.38 -15.80
N ALA A 47 3.94 14.26 -15.26
CA ALA A 47 2.61 13.75 -15.54
C ALA A 47 1.53 14.85 -15.45
N LYS A 48 0.68 14.91 -16.48
CA LYS A 48 -0.44 15.85 -16.54
C LYS A 48 -1.59 15.31 -15.70
N LEU A 49 -2.13 16.16 -14.84
CA LEU A 49 -3.15 15.84 -13.85
C LEU A 49 -4.30 16.85 -13.94
N MET A 50 -5.33 16.65 -13.11
CA MET A 50 -6.39 17.63 -12.78
C MET A 50 -7.55 17.76 -13.79
N TYR A 51 -7.65 16.86 -14.78
CA TYR A 51 -8.84 16.75 -15.63
C TYR A 51 -9.13 15.29 -15.95
N GLU A 52 -10.27 14.78 -15.48
CA GLU A 52 -10.71 13.40 -15.73
C GLU A 52 -11.99 13.43 -16.58
N VAL A 53 -11.99 12.73 -17.71
CA VAL A 53 -13.18 12.56 -18.54
C VAL A 53 -13.98 11.37 -18.02
N LEU A 54 -15.24 11.59 -17.66
CA LEU A 54 -16.09 10.54 -17.06
C LEU A 54 -16.17 9.26 -17.91
N SER A 55 -16.21 9.39 -19.24
CA SER A 55 -16.23 8.22 -20.13
C SER A 55 -14.93 7.42 -20.09
N ARG A 56 -13.78 8.07 -19.92
CA ARG A 56 -12.48 7.41 -19.79
C ARG A 56 -12.31 6.74 -18.44
N LYS A 57 -12.75 7.40 -17.37
CA LYS A 57 -12.86 6.80 -16.03
C LYS A 57 -13.71 5.53 -16.07
N ALA A 58 -14.90 5.62 -16.66
CA ALA A 58 -15.79 4.46 -16.80
C ALA A 58 -15.15 3.33 -17.60
N LEU A 59 -14.44 3.67 -18.69
CA LEU A 59 -13.71 2.70 -19.50
C LEU A 59 -12.57 2.02 -18.71
N SER A 60 -11.78 2.77 -17.96
CA SER A 60 -10.69 2.26 -17.12
C SER A 60 -11.20 1.27 -16.08
N LEU A 61 -12.26 1.67 -15.36
CA LEU A 61 -12.95 0.84 -14.38
C LEU A 61 -13.55 -0.44 -15.00
N SER A 62 -14.15 -0.34 -16.19
CA SER A 62 -14.73 -1.48 -16.90
C SER A 62 -13.65 -2.42 -17.43
N SER A 63 -12.58 -1.88 -18.00
CA SER A 63 -11.48 -2.66 -18.60
C SER A 63 -10.72 -3.42 -17.53
N THR A 64 -10.43 -2.77 -16.39
CA THR A 64 -9.82 -3.43 -15.23
C THR A 64 -10.69 -4.57 -14.71
N THR A 65 -12.01 -4.35 -14.61
CA THR A 65 -12.96 -5.38 -14.14
C THR A 65 -13.04 -6.55 -15.11
N ASP A 66 -13.09 -6.29 -16.41
CA ASP A 66 -13.15 -7.32 -17.45
C ASP A 66 -11.87 -8.15 -17.51
N TYR A 67 -10.71 -7.49 -17.55
CA TYR A 67 -9.40 -8.14 -17.55
C TYR A 67 -9.25 -9.04 -16.32
N PHE A 68 -9.40 -8.48 -15.12
CA PHE A 68 -9.14 -9.22 -13.89
C PHE A 68 -10.19 -10.31 -13.64
N GLY A 69 -11.46 -10.05 -13.95
CA GLY A 69 -12.53 -11.05 -13.86
C GLY A 69 -12.26 -12.27 -14.75
N ARG A 70 -11.80 -12.05 -15.99
CA ARG A 70 -11.39 -13.14 -16.89
C ARG A 70 -10.17 -13.89 -16.38
N GLU A 71 -9.19 -13.19 -15.78
CA GLU A 71 -8.03 -13.83 -15.17
C GLU A 71 -8.41 -14.75 -14.01
N ILE A 72 -9.37 -14.35 -13.17
CA ILE A 72 -9.93 -15.22 -12.11
C ILE A 72 -10.56 -16.47 -12.74
N LEU A 73 -11.39 -16.32 -13.77
CA LEU A 73 -12.02 -17.46 -14.43
C LEU A 73 -10.99 -18.40 -15.05
N ARG A 74 -10.02 -17.85 -15.79
CA ARG A 74 -8.94 -18.59 -16.44
C ARG A 74 -8.13 -19.40 -15.43
N TYR A 75 -7.72 -18.78 -14.33
CA TYR A 75 -6.97 -19.45 -13.27
C TYR A 75 -7.77 -20.58 -12.60
N ARG A 76 -9.10 -20.44 -12.50
CA ARG A 76 -9.99 -21.45 -11.92
C ARG A 76 -10.46 -22.52 -12.91
N GLY A 77 -10.10 -22.41 -14.19
CA GLY A 77 -10.55 -23.34 -15.23
C GLY A 77 -12.03 -23.19 -15.56
N PHE A 78 -12.61 -22.02 -15.32
CA PHE A 78 -13.99 -21.71 -15.70
C PHE A 78 -14.05 -20.99 -17.05
N THR A 79 -15.19 -21.09 -17.72
CA THR A 79 -15.50 -20.35 -18.94
C THR A 79 -16.73 -19.51 -18.68
N LEU A 80 -16.68 -18.23 -19.12
CA LEU A 80 -17.86 -17.38 -19.08
C LEU A 80 -18.89 -17.93 -20.09
N PRO A 81 -20.13 -18.21 -19.66
CA PRO A 81 -21.15 -18.73 -20.57
C PRO A 81 -21.55 -17.69 -21.62
N GLU A 82 -22.00 -18.17 -22.79
CA GLU A 82 -22.55 -17.29 -23.82
C GLU A 82 -23.90 -16.71 -23.36
N GLY A 83 -23.94 -15.39 -23.16
CA GLY A 83 -25.12 -14.65 -22.69
C GLY A 83 -24.82 -13.83 -21.44
N THR A 84 -25.87 -13.28 -20.84
CA THR A 84 -25.78 -12.40 -19.66
C THR A 84 -26.62 -12.94 -18.51
N LEU A 85 -26.45 -12.37 -17.31
CA LEU A 85 -27.35 -12.65 -16.18
C LEU A 85 -28.84 -12.34 -16.48
N LYS A 86 -29.14 -11.54 -17.50
CA LYS A 86 -30.53 -11.29 -17.93
C LYS A 86 -31.10 -12.40 -18.81
N THR A 87 -30.26 -13.20 -19.45
CA THR A 87 -30.68 -14.21 -20.44
C THR A 87 -30.53 -15.64 -19.96
N ILE A 88 -29.68 -15.88 -18.95
CA ILE A 88 -29.36 -17.22 -18.44
C ILE A 88 -29.96 -17.39 -17.05
N MET A 89 -30.86 -18.36 -16.87
CA MET A 89 -31.45 -18.72 -15.58
C MET A 89 -30.83 -20.00 -15.04
N GLY A 90 -30.79 -20.15 -13.71
CA GLY A 90 -30.20 -21.32 -13.06
C GLY A 90 -28.70 -21.18 -12.82
N ASP A 91 -27.96 -22.29 -12.84
CA ASP A 91 -26.54 -22.32 -12.47
C ASP A 91 -25.69 -21.48 -13.43
N ILE A 92 -24.86 -20.60 -12.87
CA ILE A 92 -24.07 -19.66 -13.65
C ILE A 92 -22.70 -19.40 -13.00
N ILE A 93 -21.72 -19.16 -13.87
CA ILE A 93 -20.45 -18.53 -13.53
C ILE A 93 -20.43 -17.14 -14.15
N THR A 94 -20.15 -16.12 -13.35
CA THR A 94 -20.05 -14.72 -13.80
C THR A 94 -18.94 -14.00 -13.04
N PHE A 95 -18.63 -12.77 -13.43
CA PHE A 95 -17.77 -11.90 -12.66
C PHE A 95 -18.25 -10.44 -12.73
N GLY A 96 -17.76 -9.64 -11.81
CA GLY A 96 -18.05 -8.23 -11.75
C GLY A 96 -17.39 -7.58 -10.54
N ARG A 97 -17.79 -6.35 -10.27
CA ARG A 97 -17.29 -5.55 -9.16
C ARG A 97 -18.32 -5.48 -8.05
N ILE A 98 -17.88 -5.72 -6.82
CA ILE A 98 -18.69 -5.50 -5.63
C ILE A 98 -18.96 -4.01 -5.48
N ILE A 99 -20.22 -3.65 -5.33
CA ILE A 99 -20.67 -2.28 -5.07
C ILE A 99 -21.57 -2.27 -3.84
N SER A 100 -21.74 -1.07 -3.26
CA SER A 100 -22.69 -0.82 -2.17
C SER A 100 -23.67 0.23 -2.67
N GLU A 101 -24.97 -0.07 -2.61
CA GLU A 101 -26.01 0.92 -2.92
C GLU A 101 -26.13 2.01 -1.84
N SER A 102 -25.63 1.72 -0.63
CA SER A 102 -25.62 2.68 0.47
C SER A 102 -24.26 3.38 0.59
N SER A 103 -24.28 4.65 1.00
CA SER A 103 -23.08 5.42 1.37
C SER A 103 -22.44 4.96 2.69
N GLY A 104 -23.02 3.97 3.36
CA GLY A 104 -22.56 3.40 4.61
C GLY A 104 -21.66 2.18 4.44
N LYS A 105 -21.37 1.51 5.57
CA LYS A 105 -20.59 0.27 5.57
C LYS A 105 -21.35 -0.84 4.84
N LEU A 106 -20.64 -1.62 4.03
CA LEU A 106 -21.18 -2.78 3.33
C LEU A 106 -21.80 -3.76 4.35
N ASN A 107 -23.05 -4.17 4.12
CA ASN A 107 -23.72 -5.19 4.91
C ASN A 107 -24.16 -6.34 4.00
N ALA A 108 -24.37 -7.53 4.58
CA ALA A 108 -24.64 -8.74 3.82
C ALA A 108 -25.96 -8.74 3.04
N GLN A 109 -26.87 -7.82 3.32
CA GLN A 109 -28.17 -7.71 2.65
C GLN A 109 -28.12 -6.72 1.47
N SER A 110 -27.10 -5.86 1.40
CA SER A 110 -26.98 -4.79 0.40
C SER A 110 -25.76 -4.97 -0.52
N VAL A 111 -25.22 -6.18 -0.61
CA VAL A 111 -24.09 -6.47 -1.50
C VAL A 111 -24.65 -6.68 -2.90
N THR A 112 -24.20 -5.86 -3.84
CA THR A 112 -24.55 -5.98 -5.26
C THR A 112 -23.29 -6.22 -6.09
N LEU A 113 -23.48 -6.91 -7.21
CA LEU A 113 -22.46 -7.14 -8.23
C LEU A 113 -22.78 -6.27 -9.44
N GLU A 114 -21.91 -5.32 -9.76
CA GLU A 114 -21.92 -4.60 -11.02
C GLU A 114 -21.22 -5.47 -12.09
N GLY A 115 -21.97 -5.92 -13.09
CA GLY A 115 -21.41 -6.68 -14.21
C GLY A 115 -20.70 -5.79 -15.22
N THR A 116 -19.95 -6.40 -16.13
CA THR A 116 -19.40 -5.72 -17.31
C THR A 116 -20.44 -5.70 -18.44
N ALA A 117 -20.07 -5.15 -19.59
CA ALA A 117 -20.88 -5.26 -20.81
C ALA A 117 -21.23 -6.72 -21.13
N ASP A 118 -20.25 -7.62 -20.98
CA ASP A 118 -20.38 -9.03 -21.34
C ASP A 118 -21.11 -9.86 -20.28
N THR A 119 -20.98 -9.52 -18.99
CA THR A 119 -21.57 -10.34 -17.93
C THR A 119 -23.00 -9.93 -17.58
N ASN A 120 -23.32 -8.63 -17.65
CA ASN A 120 -24.64 -8.12 -17.29
C ASN A 120 -25.03 -6.78 -17.94
N LEU A 121 -24.47 -6.40 -19.09
CA LEU A 121 -24.73 -5.11 -19.75
C LEU A 121 -24.55 -3.91 -18.80
N CYS A 122 -23.52 -3.95 -17.96
CA CYS A 122 -23.23 -2.94 -16.92
C CYS A 122 -24.35 -2.75 -15.88
N ASN A 123 -25.26 -3.72 -15.73
CA ASN A 123 -26.29 -3.68 -14.70
C ASN A 123 -25.81 -4.32 -13.39
N THR A 124 -26.54 -4.01 -12.33
CA THR A 124 -26.30 -4.53 -10.99
C THR A 124 -27.25 -5.68 -10.68
N THR A 125 -26.77 -6.66 -9.91
CA THR A 125 -27.56 -7.80 -9.42
C THR A 125 -27.26 -8.00 -7.94
N ASN A 126 -28.29 -8.25 -7.14
CA ASN A 126 -28.16 -8.53 -5.70
C ASN A 126 -27.49 -9.87 -5.46
N LEU A 127 -26.60 -9.91 -4.46
CA LEU A 127 -25.93 -11.13 -4.04
C LEU A 127 -26.55 -11.66 -2.75
N ASN A 128 -27.23 -12.80 -2.85
CA ASN A 128 -27.68 -13.54 -1.68
C ASN A 128 -26.56 -14.44 -1.17
N LEU A 129 -25.91 -14.01 -0.08
CA LEU A 129 -24.77 -14.68 0.55
C LEU A 129 -25.16 -15.77 1.57
N SER A 130 -26.44 -16.14 1.67
CA SER A 130 -26.93 -17.05 2.72
C SER A 130 -26.26 -18.43 2.73
N LYS A 131 -25.88 -18.96 1.55
CA LYS A 131 -25.19 -20.24 1.40
C LYS A 131 -23.67 -20.15 1.62
N VAL A 132 -23.08 -18.96 1.54
CA VAL A 132 -21.63 -18.78 1.65
C VAL A 132 -21.21 -18.75 3.11
N LYS A 133 -20.35 -19.70 3.51
CA LYS A 133 -19.90 -19.84 4.90
C LYS A 133 -18.73 -18.93 5.26
N LYS A 134 -17.93 -18.53 4.27
CA LYS A 134 -16.76 -17.69 4.46
C LYS A 134 -16.59 -16.72 3.29
N TYR A 135 -16.46 -15.44 3.60
CA TYR A 135 -16.19 -14.41 2.61
C TYR A 135 -15.55 -13.18 3.27
N SER A 136 -14.88 -12.39 2.45
CA SER A 136 -14.47 -11.04 2.82
C SER A 136 -14.60 -10.13 1.62
N LEU A 137 -15.55 -9.21 1.71
CA LEU A 137 -15.97 -8.36 0.61
C LEU A 137 -15.81 -6.88 0.96
N PHE A 138 -15.51 -6.06 -0.04
CA PHE A 138 -15.49 -4.60 0.10
C PHE A 138 -15.88 -3.95 -1.24
N PRO A 139 -16.40 -2.71 -1.25
CA PRO A 139 -16.72 -1.98 -2.48
C PRO A 139 -15.49 -1.81 -3.37
N GLY A 140 -15.61 -2.09 -4.66
CA GLY A 140 -14.51 -2.06 -5.63
C GLY A 140 -13.87 -3.41 -5.90
N GLN A 141 -14.07 -4.39 -5.02
CA GLN A 141 -13.48 -5.72 -5.18
C GLN A 141 -14.03 -6.41 -6.43
N ILE A 142 -13.14 -6.86 -7.30
CA ILE A 142 -13.46 -7.67 -8.47
C ILE A 142 -13.49 -9.13 -8.05
N VAL A 143 -14.62 -9.78 -8.34
CA VAL A 143 -14.88 -11.18 -7.95
C VAL A 143 -15.50 -11.96 -9.10
N ALA A 144 -15.16 -13.23 -9.19
CA ALA A 144 -15.95 -14.21 -9.92
C ALA A 144 -16.87 -14.95 -8.96
N ILE A 145 -18.10 -15.19 -9.41
CA ILE A 145 -19.16 -15.81 -8.64
C ILE A 145 -19.64 -17.06 -9.35
N LYS A 146 -19.72 -18.14 -8.58
CA LYS A 146 -20.51 -19.31 -8.92
C LYS A 146 -21.78 -19.29 -8.09
N GLY A 147 -22.92 -19.43 -8.75
CA GLY A 147 -24.20 -19.38 -8.06
C GLY A 147 -25.36 -19.81 -8.94
N ASN A 148 -26.56 -19.59 -8.42
CA ASN A 148 -27.81 -19.89 -9.09
C ASN A 148 -28.61 -18.60 -9.29
N ASN A 149 -28.84 -18.26 -10.55
CA ASN A 149 -29.58 -17.08 -10.98
C ASN A 149 -31.08 -17.37 -10.95
N ILE A 150 -31.75 -16.94 -9.87
CA ILE A 150 -33.19 -17.21 -9.64
C ILE A 150 -34.04 -16.18 -10.38
N THR A 151 -33.63 -14.92 -10.33
CA THR A 151 -34.18 -13.79 -11.09
C THR A 151 -33.00 -13.02 -11.66
N ALA A 152 -33.16 -12.32 -12.79
CA ALA A 152 -32.08 -11.50 -13.34
C ALA A 152 -31.49 -10.45 -12.35
N ASN A 153 -32.18 -10.19 -11.24
CA ASN A 153 -31.79 -9.22 -10.21
C ASN A 153 -31.31 -9.87 -8.90
N ASP A 154 -31.48 -11.18 -8.70
CA ASP A 154 -31.11 -11.87 -7.44
C ASP A 154 -30.33 -13.16 -7.73
N LEU A 155 -29.04 -13.13 -7.43
CA LEU A 155 -28.11 -14.24 -7.59
C LEU A 155 -27.82 -14.89 -6.23
N VAL A 156 -28.20 -16.17 -6.09
CA VAL A 156 -27.84 -16.95 -4.89
C VAL A 156 -26.41 -17.46 -5.03
N VAL A 157 -25.52 -16.90 -4.21
CA VAL A 157 -24.09 -17.17 -4.28
C VAL A 157 -23.76 -18.48 -3.59
N GLU A 158 -23.01 -19.33 -4.27
CA GLU A 158 -22.51 -20.60 -3.74
C GLU A 158 -21.02 -20.50 -3.42
N GLU A 159 -20.23 -19.92 -4.33
CA GLU A 159 -18.79 -19.72 -4.16
C GLU A 159 -18.35 -18.35 -4.70
N ILE A 160 -17.35 -17.76 -4.06
CA ILE A 160 -16.76 -16.48 -4.42
C ILE A 160 -15.26 -16.67 -4.63
N TYR A 161 -14.75 -16.18 -5.75
CA TYR A 161 -13.34 -16.19 -6.11
C TYR A 161 -12.87 -14.76 -6.32
N SER A 162 -11.86 -14.33 -5.58
CA SER A 162 -11.41 -12.94 -5.55
C SER A 162 -9.89 -12.79 -5.71
N SER A 163 -9.20 -13.85 -6.13
CA SER A 163 -7.74 -13.85 -6.24
C SER A 163 -7.21 -14.67 -7.40
N VAL A 164 -6.13 -14.15 -7.97
CA VAL A 164 -5.20 -14.82 -8.88
C VAL A 164 -3.82 -14.67 -8.25
N PRO A 165 -3.03 -15.76 -8.08
CA PRO A 165 -1.73 -15.66 -7.45
C PRO A 165 -0.77 -14.85 -8.32
N LEU A 166 -0.08 -13.90 -7.70
CA LEU A 166 1.07 -13.21 -8.31
C LEU A 166 2.33 -14.06 -8.16
N SER A 167 3.18 -14.05 -9.19
CA SER A 167 4.48 -14.71 -9.16
C SER A 167 5.53 -13.79 -8.55
N LEU A 168 6.49 -14.37 -7.82
CA LEU A 168 7.69 -13.65 -7.40
C LEU A 168 8.56 -13.27 -8.62
N PRO A 169 9.40 -12.23 -8.49
CA PRO A 169 10.42 -11.88 -9.47
C PRO A 169 11.32 -13.08 -9.82
N GLU A 170 11.80 -13.11 -11.06
CA GLU A 170 12.67 -14.20 -11.51
C GLU A 170 14.05 -14.18 -10.86
N GLN A 171 14.59 -12.97 -10.66
CA GLN A 171 15.90 -12.77 -10.05
C GLN A 171 15.85 -13.08 -8.55
N THR A 172 16.85 -13.82 -8.07
CA THR A 172 17.02 -14.07 -6.63
C THR A 172 17.54 -12.78 -5.96
N PRO A 173 16.85 -12.25 -4.95
CA PRO A 173 17.24 -10.99 -4.31
C PRO A 173 18.39 -11.20 -3.30
N VAL A 174 19.22 -10.19 -3.08
CA VAL A 174 20.19 -10.13 -1.96
C VAL A 174 21.07 -11.38 -1.89
N VAL A 175 22.06 -11.47 -2.78
CA VAL A 175 22.96 -12.63 -2.91
C VAL A 175 24.37 -12.36 -2.37
N ASP A 176 24.85 -11.12 -2.44
CA ASP A 176 26.25 -10.76 -2.17
C ASP A 176 26.55 -10.49 -0.68
N GLY A 177 25.53 -10.17 0.12
CA GLY A 177 25.67 -9.87 1.54
C GLY A 177 24.32 -9.49 2.18
N PRO A 178 24.22 -9.47 3.52
CA PRO A 178 22.99 -9.06 4.19
C PRO A 178 22.65 -7.60 3.88
N LEU A 179 21.39 -7.34 3.50
CA LEU A 179 20.89 -6.00 3.21
C LEU A 179 20.14 -5.44 4.42
N GLU A 180 20.40 -4.17 4.75
CA GLU A 180 19.89 -3.50 5.95
C GLU A 180 19.07 -2.29 5.56
N ILE A 181 17.80 -2.30 5.92
CA ILE A 181 16.82 -1.30 5.48
C ILE A 181 16.11 -0.71 6.70
N VAL A 182 16.00 0.61 6.74
CA VAL A 182 15.11 1.32 7.67
C VAL A 182 13.91 1.85 6.89
N VAL A 183 12.71 1.70 7.43
CA VAL A 183 11.47 2.18 6.82
C VAL A 183 10.72 3.06 7.81
N CYS A 184 10.35 4.27 7.39
CA CYS A 184 9.55 5.18 8.18
C CYS A 184 8.50 5.90 7.32
N ALA A 185 7.45 6.38 7.97
CA ALA A 185 6.40 7.14 7.30
C ALA A 185 5.99 8.33 8.14
N GLY A 186 5.78 9.47 7.49
CA GLY A 186 5.34 10.70 8.13
C GLY A 186 3.92 10.58 8.70
N PRO A 187 3.49 11.53 9.56
CA PRO A 187 4.15 12.81 9.81
C PRO A 187 5.46 12.70 10.59
N TYR A 188 6.37 13.65 10.36
CA TYR A 188 7.71 13.71 10.97
C TYR A 188 7.86 14.77 12.07
N THR A 189 6.78 15.52 12.34
CA THR A 189 6.69 16.56 13.38
C THR A 189 5.34 16.49 14.08
N PHE A 190 5.24 17.07 15.27
CA PHE A 190 3.99 17.12 16.02
C PHE A 190 2.99 18.11 15.43
N PRO A 191 1.67 17.91 15.57
CA PRO A 191 0.64 18.74 14.91
C PRO A 191 0.68 20.24 15.22
N GLU A 192 1.35 20.65 16.31
CA GLU A 192 1.37 22.02 16.83
C GLU A 192 2.78 22.63 16.82
N ASN A 193 3.79 21.96 16.26
CA ASN A 193 5.14 22.52 16.14
C ASN A 193 5.83 22.08 14.85
N LEU A 194 6.80 22.87 14.41
CA LEU A 194 7.66 22.58 13.25
C LEU A 194 9.11 22.32 13.71
N SER A 195 9.28 21.69 14.87
CA SER A 195 10.59 21.40 15.45
C SER A 195 11.18 20.06 14.97
N TYR A 196 10.36 19.17 14.39
CA TYR A 196 10.82 17.92 13.77
C TYR A 196 11.66 17.03 14.69
N GLU A 197 11.39 17.04 16.00
CA GLU A 197 12.15 16.23 16.97
C GLU A 197 12.16 14.73 16.63
N PRO A 198 11.04 14.13 16.15
CA PRO A 198 11.03 12.74 15.68
C PRO A 198 11.89 12.46 14.46
N LEU A 199 11.96 13.39 13.49
CA LEU A 199 12.89 13.28 12.37
C LEU A 199 14.33 13.30 12.86
N HIS A 200 14.67 14.22 13.77
CA HIS A 200 16.03 14.31 14.30
C HIS A 200 16.45 13.05 15.06
N ASP A 201 15.57 12.43 15.84
CA ASP A 201 15.89 11.16 16.52
C ASP A 201 16.04 9.99 15.55
N LEU A 202 15.25 9.96 14.47
CA LEU A 202 15.44 8.99 13.38
C LEU A 202 16.78 9.20 12.66
N LEU A 203 17.15 10.44 12.34
CA LEU A 203 18.41 10.76 11.67
C LEU A 203 19.62 10.35 12.54
N LYS A 204 19.57 10.57 13.87
CA LYS A 204 20.58 10.04 14.81
C LYS A 204 20.68 8.52 14.76
N TYR A 205 19.55 7.80 14.64
CA TYR A 205 19.57 6.35 14.48
C TYR A 205 20.27 5.94 13.17
N ILE A 206 20.00 6.64 12.07
CA ILE A 206 20.65 6.39 10.78
C ILE A 206 22.16 6.66 10.87
N GLU A 207 22.60 7.71 11.55
CA GLU A 207 24.03 8.00 11.77
C GLU A 207 24.74 6.91 12.60
N GLU A 208 24.06 6.37 13.62
CA GLU A 208 24.60 5.37 14.55
C GLU A 208 24.65 3.95 13.94
N TYR A 209 23.58 3.54 13.26
CA TYR A 209 23.44 2.17 12.73
C TYR A 209 23.79 2.05 11.25
N ARG A 210 23.83 3.19 10.53
CA ARG A 210 24.27 3.31 9.13
C ARG A 210 23.66 2.25 8.21
N PRO A 211 22.32 2.10 8.15
CA PRO A 211 21.70 1.12 7.27
C PRO A 211 22.12 1.34 5.81
N HIS A 212 22.06 0.29 5.00
CA HIS A 212 22.31 0.38 3.56
C HIS A 212 21.27 1.28 2.87
N VAL A 213 20.00 1.13 3.24
CA VAL A 213 18.88 1.89 2.68
C VAL A 213 17.98 2.47 3.76
N CYS A 214 17.49 3.69 3.58
CA CYS A 214 16.37 4.25 4.33
C CYS A 214 15.22 4.62 3.39
N ILE A 215 14.04 4.07 3.61
CA ILE A 215 12.82 4.37 2.86
C ILE A 215 11.97 5.32 3.71
N MET A 216 11.83 6.56 3.25
CA MET A 216 11.08 7.62 3.93
C MET A 216 9.81 7.97 3.15
N LEU A 217 8.66 7.71 3.75
CA LEU A 217 7.35 7.91 3.13
C LEU A 217 6.71 9.18 3.67
N GLY A 218 6.03 9.96 2.83
CA GLY A 218 5.32 11.16 3.26
C GLY A 218 4.16 10.90 4.26
N PRO A 219 3.55 11.96 4.81
CA PRO A 219 3.84 13.37 4.53
C PRO A 219 5.02 13.94 5.31
N PHE A 220 5.84 14.75 4.64
CA PHE A 220 6.94 15.53 5.24
C PHE A 220 6.44 16.85 5.84
N LEU A 221 5.49 17.50 5.17
CA LEU A 221 4.73 18.62 5.71
C LEU A 221 3.24 18.39 5.41
N ASP A 222 2.52 17.89 6.41
CA ASP A 222 1.12 17.50 6.27
C ASP A 222 0.23 18.74 6.10
N VAL A 223 -0.63 18.73 5.08
CA VAL A 223 -1.67 19.75 4.83
C VAL A 223 -2.61 19.94 6.02
N ALA A 224 -2.77 18.91 6.86
CA ALA A 224 -3.58 18.96 8.06
C ALA A 224 -2.88 19.63 9.27
N HIS A 225 -1.57 19.92 9.19
CA HIS A 225 -0.78 20.53 10.27
C HIS A 225 -1.30 21.92 10.65
N THR A 226 -1.28 22.26 11.95
CA THR A 226 -1.89 23.50 12.47
C THR A 226 -1.27 24.75 11.85
N SER A 227 0.07 24.84 11.82
CA SER A 227 0.78 25.97 11.18
C SER A 227 0.52 26.10 9.68
N VAL A 228 0.18 25.00 8.99
CA VAL A 228 -0.18 25.05 7.57
C VAL A 228 -1.60 25.63 7.42
N LYS A 229 -2.57 25.14 8.20
CA LYS A 229 -3.95 25.63 8.19
C LYS A 229 -4.07 27.10 8.56
N ASN A 230 -3.26 27.56 9.51
CA ASN A 230 -3.26 28.94 9.97
C ASN A 230 -2.46 29.89 9.07
N GLY A 231 -1.64 29.36 8.16
CA GLY A 231 -0.74 30.18 7.35
C GLY A 231 0.47 30.73 8.11
N ASP A 232 0.91 30.04 9.17
CA ASP A 232 2.01 30.47 10.05
C ASP A 232 3.40 30.15 9.47
N VAL A 233 3.49 29.40 8.36
CA VAL A 233 4.76 29.03 7.73
C VAL A 233 5.34 30.23 6.99
N LEU A 234 6.45 30.77 7.48
CA LEU A 234 7.07 32.01 6.98
C LEU A 234 7.75 31.90 5.61
N GLN A 235 8.00 30.67 5.14
CA GLN A 235 8.63 30.39 3.85
C GLN A 235 7.67 29.64 2.92
N SER A 236 7.99 29.60 1.63
CA SER A 236 7.20 28.81 0.68
C SER A 236 7.25 27.32 1.06
N TYR A 237 6.15 26.59 0.87
CA TYR A 237 6.13 25.16 1.19
C TYR A 237 7.16 24.35 0.38
N PRO A 238 7.43 24.63 -0.91
CA PRO A 238 8.54 23.99 -1.62
C PRO A 238 9.91 24.28 -0.97
N SER A 239 10.19 25.53 -0.60
CA SER A 239 11.45 25.87 0.10
C SER A 239 11.56 25.18 1.46
N PHE A 240 10.44 25.05 2.18
CA PHE A 240 10.38 24.32 3.44
C PHE A 240 10.78 22.85 3.24
N PHE A 241 10.19 22.20 2.24
CA PHE A 241 10.50 20.81 1.92
C PHE A 241 11.95 20.64 1.46
N GLU A 242 12.46 21.53 0.60
CA GLU A 242 13.87 21.54 0.17
C GLU A 242 14.83 21.59 1.38
N GLY A 243 14.53 22.41 2.39
CA GLY A 243 15.34 22.47 3.62
C GLY A 243 15.30 21.18 4.44
N LEU A 244 14.18 20.46 4.47
CA LEU A 244 14.11 19.13 5.09
C LEU A 244 14.97 18.11 4.33
N VAL A 245 14.90 18.12 2.99
CA VAL A 245 15.72 17.24 2.15
C VAL A 245 17.20 17.54 2.33
N GLU A 246 17.59 18.81 2.42
CA GLU A 246 18.97 19.23 2.70
C GLU A 246 19.43 18.72 4.08
N THR A 247 18.58 18.83 5.11
CA THR A 247 18.87 18.29 6.45
C THR A 247 19.12 16.78 6.40
N ILE A 248 18.25 16.04 5.70
CA ILE A 248 18.40 14.58 5.51
C ILE A 248 19.70 14.29 4.76
N SER A 249 19.98 15.01 3.66
CA SER A 249 21.17 14.84 2.84
C SER A 249 22.45 15.06 3.65
N ASN A 250 22.52 16.14 4.43
CA ASN A 250 23.70 16.47 5.23
C ASN A 250 23.99 15.41 6.30
N THR A 251 22.97 14.85 6.94
CA THR A 251 23.12 13.71 7.86
C THR A 251 23.68 12.49 7.12
N ILE A 252 23.06 12.07 6.01
CA ILE A 252 23.47 10.85 5.30
C ILE A 252 24.77 11.02 4.51
N GLN A 253 25.27 12.23 4.26
CA GLN A 253 26.60 12.42 3.65
C GLN A 253 27.72 11.84 4.51
N THR A 254 27.49 11.77 5.83
CA THR A 254 28.42 11.13 6.77
C THR A 254 28.25 9.60 6.82
N THR A 255 27.27 9.06 6.09
CA THR A 255 26.98 7.63 5.98
C THR A 255 27.06 7.17 4.51
N ASN A 256 27.17 5.87 4.28
CA ASN A 256 27.00 5.30 2.93
C ASN A 256 25.53 4.93 2.64
N THR A 257 24.58 5.49 3.41
CA THR A 257 23.16 5.16 3.31
C THR A 257 22.53 5.79 2.07
N LYS A 258 21.83 4.99 1.28
CA LYS A 258 20.95 5.49 0.21
C LYS A 258 19.55 5.74 0.78
N VAL A 259 18.91 6.84 0.40
CA VAL A 259 17.56 7.19 0.86
C VAL A 259 16.60 7.13 -0.31
N VAL A 260 15.47 6.43 -0.15
CA VAL A 260 14.34 6.45 -1.07
C VAL A 260 13.25 7.31 -0.46
N ILE A 261 12.77 8.32 -1.18
CA ILE A 261 11.71 9.21 -0.73
C ILE A 261 10.48 9.05 -1.63
N ALA A 262 9.34 8.68 -1.03
CA ALA A 262 8.06 8.62 -1.72
C ALA A 262 7.11 9.74 -1.24
N PRO A 263 6.38 10.39 -2.15
CA PRO A 263 5.48 11.49 -1.84
C PRO A 263 4.20 11.02 -1.18
N SER A 264 3.47 11.94 -0.54
CA SER A 264 2.09 11.72 -0.15
C SER A 264 1.16 12.73 -0.77
N HIS A 265 -0.07 12.33 -1.09
CA HIS A 265 -1.16 13.25 -1.45
C HIS A 265 -1.48 14.27 -0.34
N LYS A 266 -0.95 14.06 0.88
CA LYS A 266 -1.09 14.97 2.03
C LYS A 266 0.04 15.99 2.14
N ASP A 267 1.07 15.92 1.30
CA ASP A 267 2.15 16.90 1.32
C ASP A 267 1.70 18.23 0.73
N VAL A 268 1.66 19.28 1.56
CA VAL A 268 1.07 20.59 1.18
C VAL A 268 1.79 21.26 0.00
N HIS A 269 3.08 20.96 -0.19
CA HIS A 269 3.89 21.53 -1.27
C HIS A 269 3.72 20.79 -2.61
N HIS A 270 2.99 19.67 -2.64
CA HIS A 270 2.94 18.75 -3.77
C HIS A 270 1.51 18.48 -4.26
N ARG A 271 1.38 17.67 -5.31
CA ARG A 271 0.10 17.42 -5.97
C ARG A 271 -0.79 16.51 -5.11
N PRO A 272 -2.04 16.91 -4.78
CA PRO A 272 -2.93 16.14 -3.91
C PRO A 272 -3.77 15.11 -4.68
N VAL A 273 -3.13 14.36 -5.58
CA VAL A 273 -3.80 13.38 -6.45
C VAL A 273 -3.00 12.08 -6.46
N PHE A 274 -3.69 10.95 -6.34
CA PHE A 274 -3.13 9.61 -6.41
C PHE A 274 -3.42 8.96 -7.79
N PRO A 275 -2.47 8.27 -8.42
CA PRO A 275 -1.04 8.19 -8.11
C PRO A 275 -0.35 9.56 -8.05
N THR A 276 0.58 9.72 -7.12
CA THR A 276 1.33 10.95 -6.87
C THR A 276 2.69 10.85 -7.55
N PRO A 277 3.07 11.80 -8.43
CA PRO A 277 4.35 11.76 -9.12
C PRO A 277 5.52 12.00 -8.16
N PRO A 278 6.76 11.57 -8.50
CA PRO A 278 7.93 11.84 -7.66
C PRO A 278 8.14 13.33 -7.37
N TYR A 279 8.78 13.63 -6.24
CA TYR A 279 9.21 15.00 -5.94
C TYR A 279 10.24 15.51 -6.94
N LYS A 280 10.33 16.84 -7.06
CA LYS A 280 11.39 17.53 -7.79
C LYS A 280 12.11 18.48 -6.83
N CYS A 281 13.40 18.26 -6.65
CA CYS A 281 14.29 19.20 -5.96
C CYS A 281 15.18 19.88 -7.00
N LYS A 282 15.65 21.10 -6.69
CA LYS A 282 16.53 21.86 -7.59
C LYS A 282 17.91 21.24 -7.77
N GLU A 283 18.41 20.58 -6.74
CA GLU A 283 19.74 19.98 -6.71
C GLU A 283 19.66 18.46 -6.72
N ASP A 284 20.48 17.84 -7.56
CA ASP A 284 20.62 16.39 -7.61
C ASP A 284 21.36 15.88 -6.38
N GLN A 285 20.61 15.22 -5.50
CA GLN A 285 21.13 14.61 -4.28
C GLN A 285 21.61 13.19 -4.58
N LYS A 286 22.92 12.97 -4.70
CA LYS A 286 23.52 11.68 -5.15
C LYS A 286 23.09 10.43 -4.34
N ASN A 287 22.71 10.61 -3.09
CA ASN A 287 22.30 9.53 -2.19
C ASN A 287 20.78 9.47 -1.96
N ILE A 288 19.99 10.31 -2.63
CA ILE A 288 18.53 10.34 -2.48
C ILE A 288 17.88 10.01 -3.82
N VAL A 289 16.97 9.05 -3.81
CA VAL A 289 16.16 8.66 -4.96
C VAL A 289 14.70 9.00 -4.68
N PHE A 290 14.12 9.86 -5.49
CA PHE A 290 12.69 10.18 -5.43
C PHE A 290 11.89 9.22 -6.30
N VAL A 291 10.83 8.63 -5.73
CA VAL A 291 9.92 7.70 -6.42
C VAL A 291 8.48 8.19 -6.35
N SER A 292 7.57 7.58 -7.11
CA SER A 292 6.13 7.91 -7.07
C SER A 292 5.43 7.23 -5.88
N ASP A 293 4.17 7.63 -5.65
CA ASP A 293 3.23 6.93 -4.77
C ASP A 293 1.99 6.46 -5.57
N PRO A 294 1.76 5.15 -5.75
CA PRO A 294 2.59 4.06 -5.24
C PRO A 294 3.85 3.89 -6.10
N SER A 295 4.75 3.01 -5.68
CA SER A 295 5.90 2.60 -6.49
C SER A 295 6.31 1.15 -6.18
N ILE A 296 6.92 0.50 -7.17
CA ILE A 296 7.63 -0.77 -6.99
C ILE A 296 9.10 -0.51 -7.29
N ILE A 297 9.94 -0.68 -6.28
CA ILE A 297 11.39 -0.48 -6.39
C ILE A 297 12.12 -1.81 -6.31
N ASP A 298 13.32 -1.84 -6.87
CA ASP A 298 14.26 -2.96 -6.82
C ASP A 298 15.55 -2.48 -6.16
N ILE A 299 15.92 -3.16 -5.07
CA ILE A 299 17.17 -2.94 -4.34
C ILE A 299 17.97 -4.24 -4.36
N ASN A 300 19.00 -4.34 -5.21
CA ASN A 300 19.82 -5.55 -5.39
C ASN A 300 18.98 -6.83 -5.61
N GLY A 301 17.96 -6.74 -6.45
CA GLY A 301 16.98 -7.79 -6.77
C GLY A 301 15.79 -7.83 -5.79
N LEU A 302 15.89 -7.19 -4.61
CA LEU A 302 14.80 -7.12 -3.64
C LEU A 302 13.71 -6.16 -4.11
N VAL A 303 12.68 -6.72 -4.72
CA VAL A 303 11.46 -6.00 -5.11
C VAL A 303 10.60 -5.63 -3.91
N ILE A 304 10.34 -4.33 -3.73
CA ILE A 304 9.53 -3.76 -2.65
C ILE A 304 8.42 -2.91 -3.25
N GLY A 305 7.16 -3.22 -2.91
CA GLY A 305 6.00 -2.38 -3.19
C GLY A 305 5.79 -1.35 -2.08
N ILE A 306 5.50 -0.10 -2.45
CA ILE A 306 5.38 1.03 -1.53
C ILE A 306 4.12 1.81 -1.85
N THR A 307 3.37 2.16 -0.82
CA THR A 307 2.28 3.15 -0.90
C THR A 307 2.27 4.03 0.36
N THR A 308 1.94 5.32 0.23
CA THR A 308 1.79 6.22 1.39
C THR A 308 0.33 6.39 1.82
N VAL A 309 -0.60 6.05 0.93
CA VAL A 309 -2.04 6.07 1.18
C VAL A 309 -2.39 5.03 2.24
N ASP A 310 -3.22 5.41 3.21
CA ASP A 310 -3.66 4.51 4.28
C ASP A 310 -4.79 3.55 3.81
N ILE A 311 -4.51 2.80 2.74
CA ILE A 311 -5.44 1.84 2.14
C ILE A 311 -5.90 0.79 3.15
N LEU A 312 -5.05 0.38 4.09
CA LEU A 312 -5.43 -0.56 5.12
C LEU A 312 -6.53 0.00 6.01
N LEU A 313 -6.41 1.24 6.51
CA LEU A 313 -7.46 1.87 7.31
C LEU A 313 -8.74 2.07 6.49
N HIS A 314 -8.60 2.49 5.23
CA HIS A 314 -9.74 2.70 4.33
C HIS A 314 -10.53 1.40 4.15
N LEU A 315 -9.88 0.31 3.71
CA LEU A 315 -10.51 -1.01 3.59
C LEU A 315 -11.12 -1.46 4.91
N SER A 316 -10.44 -1.19 6.03
CA SER A 316 -10.90 -1.55 7.38
C SER A 316 -12.31 -1.02 7.71
N ASN A 317 -12.68 0.13 7.14
CA ASN A 317 -13.96 0.79 7.38
C ASN A 317 -15.09 0.21 6.52
N TYR A 318 -14.77 -0.37 5.36
CA TYR A 318 -15.74 -0.86 4.39
C TYR A 318 -15.80 -2.38 4.23
N GLU A 319 -14.83 -3.12 4.79
CA GLU A 319 -14.79 -4.58 4.72
C GLU A 319 -15.97 -5.22 5.47
N LEU A 320 -16.67 -6.10 4.76
CA LEU A 320 -17.65 -7.05 5.27
C LEU A 320 -17.01 -8.44 5.31
N HIS A 321 -16.74 -8.93 6.51
CA HIS A 321 -16.16 -10.24 6.73
C HIS A 321 -17.13 -11.20 7.44
N CYS A 322 -17.15 -12.44 6.97
CA CYS A 322 -17.85 -13.54 7.60
C CYS A 322 -16.96 -14.80 7.54
N ASP A 323 -16.78 -15.48 8.65
CA ASP A 323 -16.18 -16.82 8.69
C ASP A 323 -16.95 -17.65 9.72
N LYS A 324 -17.84 -18.52 9.23
CA LYS A 324 -18.62 -19.45 10.05
C LYS A 324 -17.88 -20.78 10.28
N ILE A 325 -16.70 -20.94 9.71
CA ILE A 325 -15.93 -22.20 9.71
C ILE A 325 -14.84 -22.14 10.77
N SER A 326 -14.10 -21.04 10.83
CA SER A 326 -13.00 -20.90 11.80
C SER A 326 -13.51 -20.56 13.19
N GLN A 327 -12.94 -21.21 14.20
CA GLN A 327 -13.12 -20.86 15.62
C GLN A 327 -12.02 -19.93 16.14
N THR A 328 -11.01 -19.64 15.33
CA THR A 328 -9.89 -18.77 15.72
C THR A 328 -10.25 -17.30 15.54
N THR A 329 -9.63 -16.42 16.33
CA THR A 329 -9.73 -14.98 16.11
C THR A 329 -9.28 -14.64 14.69
N PRO A 330 -10.09 -13.93 13.90
CA PRO A 330 -9.73 -13.61 12.53
C PRO A 330 -8.56 -12.62 12.49
N ASP A 331 -7.54 -12.91 11.69
CA ASP A 331 -6.45 -11.98 11.41
C ASP A 331 -6.92 -10.87 10.47
N ARG A 332 -7.57 -9.86 11.05
CA ARG A 332 -8.12 -8.72 10.30
C ARG A 332 -7.02 -7.99 9.52
N LEU A 333 -5.86 -7.75 10.12
CA LEU A 333 -4.81 -6.95 9.48
C LEU A 333 -4.16 -7.70 8.31
N GLY A 334 -3.87 -9.01 8.50
CA GLY A 334 -3.39 -9.85 7.41
C GLY A 334 -4.40 -9.95 6.28
N ARG A 335 -5.69 -10.09 6.60
CA ARG A 335 -6.74 -10.13 5.57
C ARG A 335 -6.85 -8.82 4.78
N LEU A 336 -6.82 -7.67 5.45
CA LEU A 336 -6.85 -6.37 4.77
C LEU A 336 -5.66 -6.20 3.81
N ALA A 337 -4.47 -6.57 4.25
CA ALA A 337 -3.27 -6.54 3.41
C ALA A 337 -3.34 -7.54 2.25
N SER A 338 -3.90 -8.74 2.47
CA SER A 338 -4.06 -9.75 1.41
C SER A 338 -4.93 -9.26 0.26
N HIS A 339 -5.89 -8.35 0.49
CA HIS A 339 -6.72 -7.81 -0.58
C HIS A 339 -5.92 -7.05 -1.63
N LEU A 340 -4.82 -6.38 -1.26
CA LEU A 340 -3.98 -5.65 -2.23
C LEU A 340 -3.31 -6.63 -3.19
N LEU A 341 -2.71 -7.70 -2.66
CA LEU A 341 -2.07 -8.76 -3.45
C LEU A 341 -3.10 -9.57 -4.25
N ASN A 342 -4.28 -9.82 -3.69
CA ASN A 342 -5.34 -10.58 -4.35
C ASN A 342 -6.05 -9.79 -5.45
N GLN A 343 -6.01 -8.46 -5.41
CA GLN A 343 -6.65 -7.58 -6.40
C GLN A 343 -5.64 -6.88 -7.32
N HIS A 344 -4.35 -7.24 -7.20
CA HIS A 344 -3.25 -6.74 -8.02
C HIS A 344 -3.23 -5.20 -8.04
N SER A 345 -3.48 -4.58 -6.90
CA SER A 345 -3.74 -3.14 -6.83
C SER A 345 -3.31 -2.53 -5.50
N PHE A 346 -2.66 -1.36 -5.56
CA PHE A 346 -2.31 -0.59 -4.37
C PHE A 346 -3.53 0.10 -3.73
N TYR A 347 -4.64 0.22 -4.45
CA TYR A 347 -5.88 0.82 -3.95
C TYR A 347 -7.12 0.17 -4.59
N PRO A 348 -7.54 -1.02 -4.16
CA PRO A 348 -8.68 -1.71 -4.77
C PRO A 348 -10.05 -1.18 -4.30
N LEU A 349 -10.09 -0.32 -3.27
CA LEU A 349 -11.35 0.23 -2.75
C LEU A 349 -11.96 1.23 -3.75
N TYR A 350 -13.21 1.01 -4.15
CA TYR A 350 -13.92 1.95 -5.01
C TYR A 350 -15.39 2.08 -4.60
N PRO A 351 -15.94 3.31 -4.51
CA PRO A 351 -15.26 4.61 -4.65
C PRO A 351 -14.18 4.86 -3.58
N PRO A 352 -13.18 5.70 -3.85
CA PRO A 352 -12.20 6.10 -2.83
C PRO A 352 -12.86 6.89 -1.70
N VAL A 353 -12.16 6.96 -0.57
CA VAL A 353 -12.58 7.82 0.55
C VAL A 353 -12.62 9.29 0.13
N LYS A 354 -13.49 10.09 0.78
CA LYS A 354 -13.79 11.48 0.36
C LYS A 354 -12.57 12.39 0.19
N ASP A 355 -11.56 12.22 1.02
CA ASP A 355 -10.37 13.09 1.05
C ASP A 355 -9.22 12.59 0.16
N LEU A 356 -9.46 11.58 -0.67
CA LEU A 356 -8.48 11.04 -1.60
C LEU A 356 -8.96 11.23 -3.05
N GLY A 357 -8.31 12.16 -3.76
CA GLY A 357 -8.46 12.28 -5.21
C GLY A 357 -7.68 11.19 -5.93
N ILE A 358 -8.35 10.41 -6.78
CA ILE A 358 -7.72 9.41 -7.65
C ILE A 358 -7.96 9.79 -9.12
N ASP A 359 -6.88 9.88 -9.89
CA ASP A 359 -6.93 9.92 -11.36
C ASP A 359 -6.93 8.48 -11.88
N HIS A 360 -8.06 8.00 -12.43
CA HIS A 360 -8.22 6.57 -12.73
C HIS A 360 -7.43 6.14 -13.97
N GLU A 361 -7.22 7.05 -14.94
CA GLU A 361 -6.41 6.76 -16.13
C GLU A 361 -4.94 6.53 -15.73
N LEU A 362 -4.42 7.38 -14.83
CA LEU A 362 -3.06 7.19 -14.30
C LEU A 362 -3.00 6.02 -13.31
N PHE A 363 -4.05 5.80 -12.54
CA PHE A 363 -4.10 4.67 -11.59
C PHE A 363 -4.04 3.32 -12.29
N GLU A 364 -4.77 3.14 -13.39
CA GLU A 364 -4.71 1.92 -14.20
C GLU A 364 -3.30 1.65 -14.74
N GLN A 365 -2.53 2.71 -15.04
CA GLN A 365 -1.16 2.59 -15.56
C GLN A 365 -0.10 2.39 -14.47
N TYR A 366 -0.23 3.06 -13.33
CA TYR A 366 0.85 3.19 -12.33
C TYR A 366 0.48 2.68 -10.93
N GLY A 367 -0.78 2.29 -10.72
CA GLY A 367 -1.34 1.88 -9.42
C GLY A 367 -1.58 0.37 -9.28
N MET A 368 -1.23 -0.42 -10.30
CA MET A 368 -1.40 -1.86 -10.34
C MET A 368 -0.15 -2.61 -9.84
N ILE A 369 -0.34 -3.85 -9.39
CA ILE A 369 0.70 -4.74 -8.88
C ILE A 369 0.82 -5.93 -9.83
N ASP A 370 1.75 -5.84 -10.79
CA ASP A 370 1.89 -6.85 -11.85
C ASP A 370 2.80 -8.02 -11.46
N THR A 371 3.57 -7.88 -10.38
CA THR A 371 4.48 -8.89 -9.85
C THR A 371 4.38 -8.90 -8.34
N LYS A 372 4.43 -10.08 -7.72
CA LYS A 372 4.37 -10.19 -6.27
C LYS A 372 5.63 -9.57 -5.68
N PRO A 373 5.56 -8.45 -4.94
CA PRO A 373 6.77 -7.92 -4.34
C PRO A 373 7.24 -8.86 -3.22
N HIS A 374 8.54 -8.93 -2.99
CA HIS A 374 9.07 -9.67 -1.85
C HIS A 374 8.64 -9.02 -0.52
N MET A 375 8.49 -7.69 -0.51
CA MET A 375 7.99 -6.93 0.62
C MET A 375 6.97 -5.88 0.18
N LEU A 376 5.95 -5.64 1.00
CA LEU A 376 4.96 -4.60 0.76
C LEU A 376 4.89 -3.66 1.96
N ILE A 377 5.19 -2.38 1.75
CA ILE A 377 5.20 -1.36 2.79
C ILE A 377 3.89 -0.56 2.70
N THR A 378 3.05 -0.70 3.72
CA THR A 378 1.72 -0.08 3.80
C THR A 378 1.54 0.62 5.16
N PRO A 379 2.08 1.84 5.33
CA PRO A 379 1.95 2.60 6.57
C PRO A 379 0.50 2.97 6.85
N SER A 380 0.06 2.73 8.08
CA SER A 380 -1.32 2.91 8.49
C SER A 380 -1.42 3.47 9.89
N ASN A 381 -2.53 4.18 10.17
CA ASN A 381 -2.91 4.53 11.53
C ASN A 381 -3.39 3.31 12.33
N LEU A 382 -3.69 2.18 11.68
CA LEU A 382 -3.91 0.90 12.34
C LEU A 382 -2.64 0.44 13.09
N ARG A 383 -2.79 -0.53 13.99
CA ARG A 383 -1.66 -1.06 14.77
C ARG A 383 -0.59 -1.65 13.82
N HIS A 384 0.66 -1.35 14.10
CA HIS A 384 1.83 -1.84 13.40
C HIS A 384 1.85 -3.37 13.38
N PHE A 385 2.33 -3.95 12.29
CA PHE A 385 2.46 -5.39 12.13
C PHE A 385 3.51 -5.75 11.09
N ILE A 386 3.98 -6.99 11.17
CA ILE A 386 4.81 -7.64 10.16
C ILE A 386 4.16 -9.01 9.89
N LYS A 387 3.79 -9.30 8.65
CA LYS A 387 3.08 -10.54 8.29
C LYS A 387 3.59 -11.09 6.97
N ASP A 388 3.84 -12.39 6.95
CA ASP A 388 4.04 -13.15 5.71
C ASP A 388 2.65 -13.47 5.10
N ILE A 389 2.39 -12.95 3.92
CA ILE A 389 1.15 -13.14 3.18
C ILE A 389 1.50 -13.69 1.81
N ASP A 390 1.29 -14.98 1.64
CA ASP A 390 1.57 -15.71 0.39
C ASP A 390 2.98 -15.43 -0.16
N ASP A 391 4.00 -15.47 0.70
CA ASP A 391 5.41 -15.24 0.36
C ASP A 391 5.74 -13.78 -0.02
N CYS A 392 4.95 -12.85 0.54
CA CYS A 392 5.21 -11.42 0.53
C CYS A 392 5.22 -10.91 1.98
N LEU A 393 6.32 -10.30 2.41
CA LEU A 393 6.42 -9.75 3.76
C LEU A 393 5.78 -8.36 3.81
N VAL A 394 4.57 -8.27 4.36
CA VAL A 394 3.84 -7.01 4.50
C VAL A 394 4.18 -6.33 5.82
N ILE A 395 4.61 -5.07 5.73
CA ILE A 395 5.09 -4.26 6.85
C ILE A 395 4.23 -3.00 6.96
N ASN A 396 3.52 -2.86 8.08
CA ASN A 396 2.96 -1.57 8.51
C ASN A 396 3.86 -1.00 9.61
N PRO A 397 4.79 -0.06 9.30
CA PRO A 397 5.66 0.58 10.29
C PRO A 397 4.92 1.60 11.17
N GLU A 398 3.60 1.79 10.98
CA GLU A 398 2.82 2.91 11.49
C GLU A 398 3.39 4.26 11.00
N ARG A 399 3.12 5.33 11.76
CA ARG A 399 3.54 6.70 11.50
C ARG A 399 4.63 7.05 12.51
N LEU A 400 5.61 7.86 12.12
CA LEU A 400 6.68 8.32 12.99
C LEU A 400 6.15 9.24 14.10
N VAL A 401 5.01 9.89 13.86
CA VAL A 401 4.23 10.64 14.85
C VAL A 401 2.77 10.19 14.83
N LYS A 402 2.20 9.95 16.02
CA LYS A 402 0.78 9.65 16.21
C LYS A 402 0.15 10.63 17.20
N GLY A 403 -0.54 11.64 16.67
CA GLY A 403 -1.07 12.74 17.48
C GLY A 403 0.06 13.47 18.19
N TYR A 404 0.07 13.45 19.53
CA TYR A 404 1.05 14.17 20.35
C TYR A 404 2.14 13.27 20.95
N VAL A 405 2.26 12.03 20.46
CA VAL A 405 3.24 11.06 20.95
C VAL A 405 4.13 10.61 19.79
N GLY A 406 5.41 10.36 20.09
CA GLY A 406 6.30 9.66 19.17
C GLY A 406 5.66 8.36 18.71
N GLY A 407 5.86 8.02 17.44
CA GLY A 407 5.31 6.85 16.80
C GLY A 407 6.33 5.72 16.68
N THR A 408 6.43 5.11 15.50
CA THR A 408 7.36 4.01 15.24
C THR A 408 7.98 4.07 13.85
N TYR A 409 9.03 3.29 13.65
CA TYR A 409 9.65 2.98 12.38
C TYR A 409 10.03 1.49 12.35
N ALA A 410 10.33 0.94 11.18
CA ALA A 410 10.80 -0.44 11.03
C ALA A 410 12.28 -0.49 10.65
N ARG A 411 12.97 -1.53 11.10
CA ARG A 411 14.29 -1.94 10.62
C ARG A 411 14.23 -3.38 10.14
N VAL A 412 14.89 -3.66 9.04
CA VAL A 412 14.80 -4.91 8.29
C VAL A 412 16.21 -5.34 7.92
N GLU A 413 16.56 -6.57 8.29
CA GLU A 413 17.76 -7.26 7.83
C GLU A 413 17.31 -8.40 6.92
N VAL A 414 17.78 -8.41 5.67
CA VAL A 414 17.58 -9.52 4.74
C VAL A 414 18.91 -10.23 4.58
N ALA A 415 19.03 -11.42 5.17
CA ALA A 415 20.25 -12.22 5.04
C ALA A 415 20.45 -12.67 3.59
N ALA A 416 21.70 -12.78 3.14
CA ALA A 416 22.02 -13.29 1.81
C ALA A 416 21.50 -14.71 1.61
N GLY A 417 21.08 -15.06 0.40
CA GLY A 417 20.58 -16.41 0.13
C GLY A 417 20.29 -16.71 -1.34
N THR A 418 19.99 -17.98 -1.61
CA THR A 418 19.74 -18.50 -2.97
C THR A 418 18.26 -18.71 -3.29
N SER A 419 17.37 -18.41 -2.33
CA SER A 419 15.91 -18.52 -2.49
C SER A 419 15.32 -17.21 -3.01
N LYS A 420 14.36 -17.32 -3.95
CA LYS A 420 13.51 -16.19 -4.39
C LYS A 420 12.72 -15.60 -3.22
N SER A 421 12.14 -16.48 -2.39
CA SER A 421 11.50 -16.06 -1.14
C SER A 421 12.52 -15.43 -0.18
N VAL A 422 12.12 -14.31 0.42
CA VAL A 422 12.90 -13.63 1.47
C VAL A 422 12.31 -13.81 2.87
N CYS A 423 11.06 -14.27 3.01
CA CYS A 423 10.35 -14.33 4.29
C CYS A 423 11.15 -15.11 5.35
N ASN A 424 11.66 -16.29 5.01
CA ASN A 424 12.41 -17.15 5.95
C ASN A 424 13.82 -16.66 6.30
N ARG A 425 14.34 -15.65 5.61
CA ARG A 425 15.68 -15.07 5.81
C ARG A 425 15.64 -13.57 6.11
N THR A 426 14.45 -13.05 6.38
CA THR A 426 14.26 -11.66 6.79
C THR A 426 14.02 -11.61 8.28
N SER A 427 14.74 -10.73 8.95
CA SER A 427 14.44 -10.33 10.32
C SER A 427 13.97 -8.89 10.29
N CYS A 428 12.84 -8.61 10.93
CA CYS A 428 12.25 -7.28 10.92
C CYS A 428 11.75 -6.92 12.31
N GLN A 429 12.00 -5.68 12.73
CA GLN A 429 11.52 -5.13 13.99
C GLN A 429 10.87 -3.77 13.78
N ILE A 430 9.81 -3.52 14.53
CA ILE A 430 9.17 -2.20 14.60
C ILE A 430 9.50 -1.62 15.96
N LEU A 431 10.09 -0.42 15.98
CA LEU A 431 10.62 0.24 17.16
C LEU A 431 9.96 1.60 17.33
N ARG A 432 9.84 2.04 18.57
CA ARG A 432 9.49 3.42 18.89
C ARG A 432 10.61 4.35 18.42
N VAL A 433 10.23 5.48 17.81
CA VAL A 433 11.17 6.57 17.53
C VAL A 433 11.70 7.17 18.82
#